data_AF-A0A2V9ZWJ2-F1
#
_entry.id   AF-A0A2V9ZWJ2-F1
#
_cell.length_a   1.000
_cell.length_b   1.000
_cell.length_c   1.000
_cell.angle_alpha   90.00
_cell.angle_beta   90.00
_cell.angle_gamma   90.00
#
_symmetry.space_group_name_H-M   'P 1'
#
loop_
_entity.id
_entity.type
_entity.pdbx_description
1 polymer ?
#
loop_
_entity_poly.entity_id
_entity_poly.type
_entity_poly.pdbx_seq_one_letter_code
_entity_poly.pdbx_strand_id
1 'polypeptide(L)'
;MTYSKTLSPRIRYNIGDEAKLFTRTELLSQIRELGYKLAERPGITPLPLPYLFLYGRRDQTISIMGANIYPADVERALYSQPQLAAGLASFMLLVGESHCIHPILCVEWVTPDVPDLPLQQLAREVEENLAKINSDFRNARVESAANMKVELAIYGCGTGPFAGKDRRIKNRYVARAV
;
A
#
# COMPACT_ATOMS: atom_id res chain seq x y z
N MET A 1 -12.34 47.66 1.05
CA MET A 1 -11.34 46.59 0.86
C MET A 1 -11.93 45.30 1.41
N THR A 2 -12.42 44.43 0.55
CA THR A 2 -13.22 43.26 0.93
C THR A 2 -12.32 42.03 1.02
N TYR A 3 -12.14 41.51 2.23
CA TYR A 3 -11.37 40.29 2.50
C TYR A 3 -12.15 39.08 1.95
N SER A 4 -11.63 38.44 0.91
CA SER A 4 -12.23 37.21 0.36
C SER A 4 -12.02 36.06 1.35
N LYS A 5 -13.10 35.64 2.03
CA LYS A 5 -13.18 34.42 2.84
C LYS A 5 -13.23 33.17 1.94
N THR A 6 -12.23 32.96 1.11
CA THR A 6 -12.03 31.65 0.48
C THR A 6 -10.94 30.94 1.28
N LEU A 7 -11.35 30.01 2.13
CA LEU A 7 -10.50 28.89 2.59
C LEU A 7 -10.13 28.10 1.33
N SER A 8 -9.16 28.60 0.56
CA SER A 8 -8.46 27.77 -0.40
C SER A 8 -7.56 26.87 0.45
N PRO A 9 -7.80 25.55 0.52
CA PRO A 9 -6.87 24.68 1.20
C PRO A 9 -5.57 24.78 0.39
N ARG A 10 -4.58 25.51 0.93
CA ARG A 10 -3.23 25.51 0.41
C ARG A 10 -2.58 24.20 0.81
N ILE A 11 -3.01 23.10 0.18
CA ILE A 11 -2.30 21.84 0.23
C ILE A 11 -1.73 21.62 -1.17
N ARG A 12 -0.49 22.05 -1.36
CA ARG A 12 0.38 21.55 -2.43
C ARG A 12 1.68 21.05 -1.80
N TYR A 13 1.56 20.03 -0.97
CA TYR A 13 2.68 19.13 -0.76
C TYR A 13 2.48 17.97 -1.73
N ASN A 14 3.37 17.86 -2.72
CA ASN A 14 3.41 16.67 -3.56
C ASN A 14 4.00 15.55 -2.72
N ILE A 15 3.14 14.86 -1.98
CA ILE A 15 3.52 13.66 -1.22
C ILE A 15 3.56 12.41 -2.11
N GLY A 16 3.55 12.57 -3.44
CA GLY A 16 3.74 11.47 -4.37
C GLY A 16 2.53 10.56 -4.51
N ASP A 17 1.31 11.03 -4.21
CA ASP A 17 0.09 10.26 -4.46
C ASP A 17 -0.03 9.86 -5.94
N GLU A 18 -0.34 8.60 -6.17
CA GLU A 18 -0.79 8.09 -7.46
C GLU A 18 -2.29 8.26 -7.51
N ALA A 19 -2.75 9.22 -8.30
CA ALA A 19 -4.17 9.50 -8.43
C ALA A 19 -4.52 9.88 -9.86
N LYS A 20 -5.78 9.64 -10.23
CA LYS A 20 -6.36 10.12 -11.48
C LYS A 20 -7.59 10.94 -11.18
N LEU A 21 -7.62 12.15 -11.75
CA LEU A 21 -8.81 12.97 -11.76
C LEU A 21 -9.65 12.59 -12.98
N PHE A 22 -10.93 12.36 -12.76
CA PHE A 22 -11.93 12.20 -13.81
C PHE A 22 -12.92 13.35 -13.70
N THR A 23 -13.21 14.01 -14.81
CA THR A 23 -14.42 14.83 -14.90
C THR A 23 -15.65 13.93 -14.76
N ARG A 24 -16.77 14.52 -14.34
CA ARG A 24 -18.04 13.81 -14.30
C ARG A 24 -18.36 13.17 -15.66
N THR A 25 -18.15 13.89 -16.76
CA THR A 25 -18.44 13.39 -18.11
C THR A 25 -17.61 12.15 -18.45
N GLU A 26 -16.30 12.17 -18.19
CA GLU A 26 -15.41 11.03 -18.44
C GLU A 26 -15.81 9.81 -17.61
N LEU A 27 -16.08 10.01 -16.31
CA LEU A 27 -16.49 8.92 -15.43
C LEU A 27 -17.81 8.28 -15.90
N LEU A 28 -18.80 9.10 -16.26
CA LEU A 28 -20.09 8.60 -16.74
C LEU A 28 -19.97 7.87 -18.09
N SER A 29 -19.06 8.28 -18.96
CA SER A 29 -18.76 7.54 -20.21
C SER A 29 -18.22 6.15 -19.90
N GLN A 30 -17.19 6.08 -19.05
CA GLN A 30 -16.55 4.83 -18.66
C GLN A 30 -17.54 3.86 -17.98
N ILE A 31 -18.40 4.36 -17.09
CA ILE A 31 -19.43 3.52 -16.44
C ILE A 31 -20.40 2.91 -17.46
N ARG A 32 -20.79 3.67 -18.49
CA ARG A 32 -21.68 3.18 -19.56
C ARG A 32 -20.98 2.17 -20.46
N GLU A 33 -19.72 2.41 -20.81
CA GLU A 33 -18.89 1.45 -21.58
C GLU A 33 -18.75 0.10 -20.85
N LEU A 34 -18.70 0.12 -19.52
CA LEU A 34 -18.71 -1.08 -18.68
C LEU A 34 -20.10 -1.75 -18.56
N GLY A 35 -21.13 -1.23 -19.25
CA GLY A 35 -22.48 -1.80 -19.29
C GLY A 35 -23.40 -1.41 -18.12
N TYR A 36 -22.97 -0.51 -17.25
CA TYR A 36 -23.79 -0.06 -16.11
C TYR A 36 -24.75 1.08 -16.52
N LYS A 37 -26.00 0.98 -16.06
CA LYS A 37 -27.00 2.04 -16.20
C LYS A 37 -26.90 3.01 -15.03
N LEU A 38 -26.85 4.30 -15.35
CA LEU A 38 -26.86 5.37 -14.35
C LEU A 38 -28.30 5.60 -13.89
N ALA A 39 -28.55 5.48 -12.58
CA ALA A 39 -29.86 5.80 -12.02
C ALA A 39 -30.03 7.32 -11.95
N GLU A 40 -31.09 7.83 -12.56
CA GLU A 40 -31.50 9.23 -12.36
C GLU A 40 -32.24 9.34 -11.03
N ARG A 41 -31.94 10.39 -10.27
CA ARG A 41 -32.68 10.75 -9.04
C ARG A 41 -33.45 12.04 -9.32
N PRO A 42 -34.79 11.97 -9.52
CA PRO A 42 -35.60 13.15 -9.77
C PRO A 42 -35.45 14.18 -8.64
N GLY A 43 -35.40 15.46 -8.98
CA GLY A 43 -35.30 16.56 -8.02
C GLY A 43 -33.89 16.83 -7.47
N ILE A 44 -32.86 16.08 -7.89
CA ILE A 44 -31.46 16.34 -7.52
C ILE A 44 -30.69 16.82 -8.74
N THR A 45 -30.19 18.06 -8.68
CA THR A 45 -29.21 18.57 -9.66
C THR A 45 -27.80 18.14 -9.21
N PRO A 46 -27.13 17.23 -9.92
CA PRO A 46 -25.80 16.79 -9.52
C PRO A 46 -24.78 17.93 -9.71
N LEU A 47 -23.93 18.12 -8.71
CA LEU A 47 -22.84 19.08 -8.80
C LEU A 47 -21.82 18.62 -9.87
N PRO A 48 -21.34 19.52 -10.74
CA PRO A 48 -20.36 19.17 -11.78
C PRO A 48 -18.93 19.12 -11.22
N LEU A 49 -18.74 18.37 -10.14
CA LEU A 49 -17.44 18.23 -9.50
C LEU A 49 -16.63 17.11 -10.17
N PRO A 50 -15.31 17.25 -10.25
CA PRO A 50 -14.44 16.15 -10.65
C PRO A 50 -14.36 15.09 -9.54
N TYR A 51 -14.05 13.86 -9.94
CA TYR A 51 -13.83 12.72 -9.08
C TYR A 51 -12.33 12.41 -9.02
N LEU A 52 -11.79 12.29 -7.81
CA LEU A 52 -10.40 11.89 -7.59
C LEU A 52 -10.37 10.41 -7.21
N PHE A 53 -9.70 9.59 -8.03
CA PHE A 53 -9.38 8.21 -7.70
C PHE A 53 -7.96 8.17 -7.17
N LEU A 54 -7.79 7.80 -5.90
CA LEU A 54 -6.50 7.67 -5.23
C LEU A 54 -6.10 6.19 -5.23
N TYR A 55 -4.95 5.88 -5.83
CA TYR A 55 -4.40 4.52 -5.99
C TYR A 55 -3.27 4.21 -5.00
N GLY A 56 -2.99 5.12 -4.06
CA GLY A 56 -1.91 5.00 -3.08
C GLY A 56 -0.75 5.92 -3.42
N ARG A 57 0.47 5.56 -3.00
CA ARG A 57 1.67 6.39 -3.21
C ARG A 57 2.57 5.80 -4.28
N ARG A 58 3.15 6.68 -5.11
CA ARG A 58 4.12 6.32 -6.17
C ARG A 58 5.38 5.67 -5.61
N ASP A 59 5.75 6.03 -4.39
CA ASP A 59 6.88 5.45 -3.65
C ASP A 59 6.52 4.12 -2.98
N GLN A 60 5.28 3.63 -3.18
CA GLN A 60 4.79 2.33 -2.73
C GLN A 60 4.70 2.19 -1.20
N THR A 61 4.65 3.34 -0.52
CA THR A 61 4.33 3.43 0.91
C THR A 61 2.88 3.01 1.14
N ILE A 62 2.67 2.10 2.10
CA ILE A 62 1.33 1.77 2.60
C ILE A 62 1.06 2.60 3.86
N SER A 63 -0.20 2.97 4.07
CA SER A 63 -0.63 3.68 5.28
C SER A 63 -1.67 2.87 6.02
N ILE A 64 -1.39 2.52 7.28
CA ILE A 64 -2.29 1.76 8.14
C ILE A 64 -2.45 2.56 9.43
N MET A 65 -3.69 2.88 9.81
CA MET A 65 -3.99 3.73 10.97
C MET A 65 -3.26 5.09 10.94
N GLY A 66 -3.02 5.64 9.76
CA GLY A 66 -2.27 6.89 9.58
C GLY A 66 -0.74 6.73 9.67
N ALA A 67 -0.22 5.56 10.03
CA ALA A 67 1.21 5.30 10.01
C ALA A 67 1.70 4.95 8.62
N ASN A 68 2.73 5.65 8.14
CA ASN A 68 3.37 5.40 6.86
C ASN A 68 4.45 4.32 6.99
N ILE A 69 4.31 3.24 6.24
CA ILE A 69 5.27 2.15 6.17
C ILE A 69 5.98 2.23 4.82
N TYR A 70 7.20 2.76 4.84
CA TYR A 70 8.00 3.00 3.64
C TYR A 70 8.72 1.71 3.20
N PRO A 71 8.78 1.40 1.89
CA PRO A 71 9.53 0.24 1.42
C PRO A 71 11.01 0.26 1.83
N ALA A 72 11.64 1.43 1.94
CA ALA A 72 13.02 1.56 2.39
C ALA A 72 13.23 1.09 3.85
N ASP A 73 12.26 1.38 4.73
CA ASP A 73 12.32 0.91 6.12
C ASP A 73 12.14 -0.62 6.20
N VAL A 74 11.24 -1.15 5.38
CA VAL A 74 10.99 -2.59 5.26
C VAL A 74 12.22 -3.31 4.71
N GLU A 75 12.81 -2.80 3.64
CA GLU A 75 14.05 -3.32 3.06
C GLU A 75 15.17 -3.36 4.10
N ARG A 76 15.36 -2.27 4.84
CA ARG A 76 16.34 -2.22 5.93
C ARG A 76 16.04 -3.23 7.04
N ALA A 77 14.76 -3.41 7.41
CA ALA A 77 14.36 -4.41 8.40
C ALA A 77 14.62 -5.84 7.91
N LEU A 78 14.34 -6.14 6.64
CA LEU A 78 14.64 -7.44 6.02
C LEU A 78 16.14 -7.74 5.99
N TYR A 79 16.97 -6.79 5.54
CA TYR A 79 18.43 -6.97 5.49
C TYR A 79 19.09 -7.05 6.87
N SER A 80 18.46 -6.53 7.93
CA SER A 80 18.94 -6.69 9.30
C SER A 80 18.81 -8.10 9.85
N GLN A 81 18.04 -8.98 9.19
CA GLN A 81 17.83 -10.37 9.57
C GLN A 81 18.61 -11.30 8.65
N PRO A 82 19.72 -11.92 9.10
CA PRO A 82 20.55 -12.78 8.25
C PRO A 82 19.79 -13.90 7.57
N GLN A 83 18.79 -14.47 8.25
CA GLN A 83 17.96 -15.55 7.72
C GLN A 83 17.12 -15.11 6.52
N LEU A 84 16.59 -13.88 6.52
CA LEU A 84 15.83 -13.35 5.37
C LEU A 84 16.77 -12.81 4.30
N ALA A 85 17.82 -12.10 4.70
CA ALA A 85 18.80 -11.51 3.79
C ALA A 85 19.52 -12.57 2.92
N ALA A 86 19.71 -13.79 3.43
CA ALA A 86 20.43 -14.85 2.73
C ALA A 86 19.80 -15.27 1.39
N GLY A 87 18.49 -15.09 1.21
CA GLY A 87 17.81 -15.45 -0.05
C GLY A 87 16.77 -14.44 -0.52
N LEU A 88 16.82 -13.21 -0.02
CA LEU A 88 15.95 -12.12 -0.45
C LEU A 88 16.25 -11.75 -1.91
N ALA A 89 15.34 -12.04 -2.84
CA ALA A 89 15.38 -11.54 -4.21
C ALA A 89 14.59 -10.24 -4.37
N SER A 90 13.41 -10.16 -3.73
CA SER A 90 12.52 -9.00 -3.77
C SER A 90 11.51 -9.09 -2.63
N PHE A 91 10.68 -8.06 -2.47
CA PHE A 91 9.55 -8.12 -1.54
C PHE A 91 8.34 -7.36 -2.10
N MET A 92 7.19 -7.53 -1.46
CA MET A 92 5.96 -6.77 -1.68
C MET A 92 5.25 -6.56 -0.35
N LEU A 93 4.61 -5.41 -0.22
CA LEU A 93 3.73 -4.99 0.83
C LEU A 93 2.29 -5.06 0.31
N LEU A 94 1.45 -5.80 1.01
CA LEU A 94 0.01 -5.81 0.82
C LEU A 94 -0.65 -5.32 2.10
N VAL A 95 -1.92 -4.98 1.98
CA VAL A 95 -2.77 -4.66 3.12
C VAL A 95 -3.76 -5.79 3.26
N GLY A 96 -3.70 -6.51 4.39
CA GLY A 96 -4.63 -7.56 4.74
C GLY A 96 -5.82 -7.01 5.49
N GLU A 97 -7.03 -7.47 5.16
CA GLU A 97 -8.29 -6.99 5.74
C GLU A 97 -9.05 -8.13 6.45
N SER A 98 -8.36 -8.96 7.24
CA SER A 98 -8.98 -10.10 7.90
C SER A 98 -9.86 -9.66 9.10
N HIS A 99 -9.33 -9.71 10.32
CA HIS A 99 -10.03 -9.25 11.53
C HIS A 99 -9.76 -7.77 11.79
N CYS A 100 -8.65 -7.26 11.27
CA CYS A 100 -8.28 -5.85 11.23
C CYS A 100 -7.36 -5.59 10.04
N ILE A 101 -7.23 -4.31 9.68
CA ILE A 101 -6.30 -3.88 8.64
C ILE A 101 -4.86 -4.01 9.15
N HIS A 102 -4.02 -4.77 8.46
CA HIS A 102 -2.64 -5.02 8.89
C HIS A 102 -1.69 -5.21 7.69
N PRO A 103 -0.37 -5.00 7.86
CA PRO A 103 0.59 -5.17 6.79
C PRO A 103 0.88 -6.65 6.53
N ILE A 104 0.83 -7.06 5.26
CA ILE A 104 1.34 -8.34 4.79
C ILE A 104 2.64 -8.09 4.04
N LEU A 105 3.73 -8.65 4.53
CA LEU A 105 5.04 -8.62 3.91
C LEU A 105 5.28 -9.93 3.16
N CYS A 106 5.21 -9.86 1.84
CA CYS A 106 5.57 -10.95 0.95
C CYS A 106 7.05 -10.84 0.60
N VAL A 107 7.83 -11.91 0.77
CA VAL A 107 9.24 -11.99 0.39
C VAL A 107 9.37 -12.95 -0.78
N GLU A 108 10.05 -12.52 -1.83
CA GLU A 108 10.45 -13.38 -2.94
C GLU A 108 11.81 -13.98 -2.64
N TRP A 109 11.87 -15.30 -2.62
CA TRP A 109 13.09 -16.05 -2.43
C TRP A 109 13.82 -16.23 -3.76
N VAL A 110 15.16 -16.20 -3.73
CA VAL A 110 16.01 -16.30 -4.92
C VAL A 110 15.85 -17.63 -5.67
N THR A 111 15.51 -18.70 -4.96
CA THR A 111 15.21 -20.01 -5.54
C THR A 111 13.71 -20.31 -5.54
N PRO A 112 13.22 -21.18 -6.43
CA PRO A 112 11.84 -21.68 -6.36
C PRO A 112 11.54 -22.44 -5.06
N ASP A 113 12.53 -23.18 -4.55
CA ASP A 113 12.44 -23.90 -3.29
C ASP A 113 12.68 -22.93 -2.11
N VAL A 114 11.64 -22.73 -1.31
CA VAL A 114 11.67 -21.87 -0.12
C VAL A 114 12.13 -22.71 1.09
N PRO A 115 13.14 -22.26 1.86
CA PRO A 115 13.55 -22.96 3.07
C PRO A 115 12.48 -22.88 4.16
N ASP A 116 12.45 -23.89 5.04
CA ASP A 116 11.63 -23.83 6.24
C ASP A 116 12.22 -22.79 7.20
N LEU A 117 11.49 -21.69 7.40
CA LEU A 117 11.90 -20.55 8.18
C LEU A 117 10.87 -20.25 9.28
N PRO A 118 11.29 -19.80 10.47
CA PRO A 118 10.38 -19.49 11.57
C PRO A 118 9.64 -18.16 11.32
N LEU A 119 8.71 -18.13 10.37
CA LEU A 119 8.07 -16.91 9.84
C LEU A 119 7.47 -16.01 10.92
N GLN A 120 6.88 -16.62 11.96
CA GLN A 120 6.25 -15.89 13.06
C GLN A 120 7.29 -15.16 13.93
N GLN A 121 8.46 -15.75 14.12
CA GLN A 121 9.56 -15.11 14.85
C GLN A 121 10.16 -13.99 14.00
N LEU A 122 10.46 -14.28 12.74
CA LEU A 122 11.03 -13.31 11.79
C LEU A 122 10.10 -12.09 11.61
N ALA A 123 8.79 -12.31 11.53
CA ALA A 123 7.80 -11.23 11.48
C ALA A 123 7.88 -10.32 12.72
N ARG A 124 7.98 -10.88 13.93
CA ARG A 124 8.14 -10.10 15.17
C ARG A 124 9.44 -9.30 15.16
N GLU A 125 10.53 -9.89 14.68
CA GLU A 125 11.81 -9.18 14.52
C GLU A 125 11.70 -8.05 13.48
N VAL A 126 10.90 -8.21 12.41
CA VAL A 126 10.62 -7.14 11.45
C VAL A 126 9.86 -6.01 12.16
N GLU A 127 8.79 -6.33 12.89
CA GLU A 127 8.01 -5.34 13.66
C GLU A 127 8.87 -4.56 14.66
N GLU A 128 9.78 -5.23 15.36
CA GLU A 128 10.72 -4.59 16.28
C GLU A 128 11.68 -3.65 15.57
N ASN A 129 12.25 -4.09 14.44
CA ASN A 129 13.15 -3.24 13.66
C ASN A 129 12.42 -2.04 13.05
N LEU A 130 11.21 -2.22 12.52
CA LEU A 130 10.37 -1.14 12.04
C LEU A 130 10.04 -0.15 13.17
N ALA A 131 9.66 -0.62 14.36
CA ALA A 131 9.40 0.27 15.51
C ALA A 131 10.65 1.04 15.98
N LYS A 132 11.85 0.49 15.78
CA LYS A 132 13.12 1.17 16.08
C LYS A 132 13.41 2.29 15.09
N ILE A 133 13.21 2.06 13.79
CA ILE A 133 13.64 2.99 12.73
C ILE A 133 12.54 3.94 12.24
N ASN A 134 11.27 3.61 12.44
CA ASN A 134 10.12 4.36 11.94
C ASN A 134 9.22 4.81 13.11
N SER A 135 9.10 6.12 13.30
CA SER A 135 8.29 6.72 14.38
C SER A 135 6.80 6.52 14.21
N ASP A 136 6.31 6.57 12.98
CA ASP A 136 4.89 6.39 12.67
C ASP A 136 4.46 4.97 13.03
N PHE A 137 5.24 3.97 12.59
CA PHE A 137 5.00 2.56 12.93
C PHE A 137 5.06 2.33 14.43
N ARG A 138 6.06 2.91 15.12
CA ARG A 138 6.18 2.80 16.58
C ARG A 138 4.96 3.37 17.30
N ASN A 139 4.50 4.55 16.91
CA ASN A 139 3.36 5.20 17.54
C ASN A 139 2.06 4.41 17.28
N ALA A 140 1.81 4.03 16.02
CA ALA A 140 0.64 3.22 15.68
C ALA A 140 0.66 1.85 16.36
N ARG A 141 1.84 1.27 16.65
CA ARG A 141 1.95 -0.01 17.38
C ARG A 141 1.52 0.14 18.84
N VAL A 142 1.78 1.30 19.45
CA VAL A 142 1.30 1.63 20.81
C VAL A 142 -0.21 1.79 20.80
N GLU A 143 -0.77 2.43 19.78
CA GLU A 143 -2.23 2.62 19.64
C GLU A 143 -2.98 1.32 19.33
N SER A 144 -2.43 0.50 18.43
CA SER A 144 -2.98 -0.80 18.07
C SER A 144 -1.90 -1.77 17.61
N ALA A 145 -1.47 -2.65 18.51
CA ALA A 145 -0.55 -3.73 18.18
C ALA A 145 -1.14 -4.71 17.15
N ALA A 146 -2.46 -4.86 17.11
CA ALA A 146 -3.14 -5.73 16.14
C ALA A 146 -3.00 -5.20 14.70
N ASN A 147 -3.19 -3.89 14.49
CA ASN A 147 -3.05 -3.28 13.17
C ASN A 147 -1.61 -3.20 12.69
N MET A 148 -0.63 -3.15 13.61
CA MET A 148 0.80 -3.15 13.27
C MET A 148 1.43 -4.55 13.28
N LYS A 149 0.64 -5.61 13.45
CA LYS A 149 1.12 -6.99 13.33
C LYS A 149 1.49 -7.28 11.87
N VAL A 150 2.73 -7.67 11.63
CA VAL A 150 3.20 -8.03 10.29
C VAL A 150 2.89 -9.49 10.02
N GLU A 151 2.13 -9.75 8.96
CA GLU A 151 2.02 -11.10 8.40
C GLU A 151 3.15 -11.32 7.40
N LEU A 152 4.01 -12.30 7.64
CA LEU A 152 5.14 -12.62 6.76
C LEU A 152 4.85 -13.88 5.95
N ALA A 153 4.99 -13.77 4.63
CA ALA A 153 4.85 -14.89 3.70
C ALA A 153 6.06 -14.93 2.75
N ILE A 154 6.62 -16.11 2.51
CA ILE A 154 7.75 -16.30 1.60
C ILE A 154 7.30 -17.12 0.39
N TYR A 155 7.70 -16.66 -0.79
CA TYR A 155 7.33 -17.23 -2.08
C TYR A 155 8.60 -17.58 -2.85
N GLY A 156 8.59 -18.71 -3.56
CA GLY A 156 9.65 -19.04 -4.49
C GLY A 156 9.73 -18.03 -5.62
N CYS A 157 10.91 -17.92 -6.26
CA CYS A 157 11.15 -17.02 -7.38
C CYS A 157 10.04 -17.08 -8.44
N GLY A 158 9.42 -15.93 -8.75
CA GLY A 158 8.36 -15.80 -9.75
C GLY A 158 7.00 -16.40 -9.37
N THR A 159 6.76 -16.72 -8.09
CA THR A 159 5.49 -17.32 -7.62
C THR A 159 4.66 -16.34 -6.77
N GLY A 160 3.38 -16.69 -6.54
CA GLY A 160 2.48 -15.89 -5.72
C GLY A 160 2.31 -14.45 -6.23
N PRO A 161 2.43 -13.41 -5.39
CA PRO A 161 2.25 -12.01 -5.79
C PRO A 161 3.35 -11.52 -6.76
N PHE A 162 4.41 -12.29 -6.93
CA PHE A 162 5.52 -12.02 -7.84
C PHE A 162 5.33 -12.65 -9.23
N ALA A 163 4.31 -13.48 -9.42
CA ALA A 163 3.98 -14.06 -10.71
C ALA A 163 3.67 -12.97 -11.75
N GLY A 164 4.21 -13.12 -12.96
CA GLY A 164 3.98 -12.14 -14.04
C GLY A 164 4.65 -10.78 -13.82
N LYS A 165 5.69 -10.70 -12.96
CA LYS A 165 6.63 -9.58 -12.95
C LYS A 165 7.32 -9.47 -14.30
N ASP A 166 6.67 -8.77 -15.23
CA ASP A 166 7.30 -8.34 -16.47
C ASP A 166 8.57 -7.53 -16.13
N ARG A 167 9.64 -7.77 -16.90
CA ARG A 167 11.02 -7.27 -16.77
C ARG A 167 11.16 -5.75 -16.63
N ARG A 168 10.65 -5.16 -15.55
CA ARG A 168 10.78 -3.75 -15.22
C ARG A 168 11.96 -3.56 -14.28
N ILE A 169 12.82 -2.61 -14.61
CA ILE A 169 14.00 -2.23 -13.83
C ILE A 169 13.62 -1.70 -12.43
N LYS A 170 12.37 -1.23 -12.25
CA LYS A 170 11.84 -0.76 -10.97
C LYS A 170 10.96 -1.83 -10.33
N ASN A 171 11.33 -2.26 -9.13
CA ASN A 171 10.53 -3.16 -8.31
C ASN A 171 9.17 -2.53 -7.95
N ARG A 172 8.12 -3.34 -8.04
CA ARG A 172 6.79 -3.04 -7.51
C ARG A 172 6.62 -3.83 -6.22
N TYR A 173 6.52 -3.10 -5.13
CA TYR A 173 6.38 -3.50 -3.74
C TYR A 173 4.93 -3.38 -3.27
N VAL A 174 3.95 -3.14 -4.13
CA VAL A 174 2.52 -3.22 -3.76
C VAL A 174 1.76 -4.04 -4.80
N ALA A 175 0.97 -5.01 -4.34
CA ALA A 175 0.00 -5.72 -5.15
C ALA A 175 -1.36 -5.72 -4.45
N ARG A 176 -2.42 -6.05 -5.21
CA ARG A 176 -3.77 -6.14 -4.68
C ARG A 176 -3.96 -7.55 -4.11
N ALA A 177 -4.48 -7.68 -2.89
CA ALA A 177 -5.02 -8.96 -2.43
C ALA A 177 -6.23 -9.31 -3.34
N VAL A 178 -6.25 -10.55 -3.86
CA VAL A 178 -7.39 -11.10 -4.61
C VAL A 178 -8.38 -11.71 -3.64
#